data_AF-A0A2M7XAQ8-F1
#
_entry.id   AF-A0A2M7XAQ8-F1
#
_cell.length_a   1.000
_cell.length_b   1.000
_cell.length_c   1.000
_cell.angle_alpha   90.00
_cell.angle_beta   90.00
_cell.angle_gamma   90.00
#
_symmetry.space_group_name_H-M   'P 1'
#
loop_
_entity.id
_entity.type
_entity.pdbx_description
1 polymer ?
#
loop_
_entity_poly.entity_id
_entity_poly.type
_entity_poly.pdbx_seq_one_letter_code
_entity_poly.pdbx_strand_id
1 'polypeptide(L)' 'DVTAVGLSAVYTFFDPAQSARGLGVYAILAQIEWTKRLALPHLYLGYWIDGHPKMHYKNHYRPIECWREGRWQQLAV' A
#
# COMPACT_ATOMS: atom_id res chain seq x y z
N ASP A 1 -8.20 4.59 7.32
CA ASP A 1 -8.35 4.92 8.75
C ASP A 1 -6.98 4.96 9.42
N VAL A 2 -6.80 5.75 10.47
CA VAL A 2 -5.54 5.90 11.22
C VAL A 2 -5.63 5.09 12.51
N THR A 3 -4.63 4.27 12.79
CA THR A 3 -4.54 3.48 14.03
C THR A 3 -3.25 3.83 14.78
N ALA A 4 -3.12 3.34 16.02
CA ALA A 4 -1.90 3.50 16.81
C ALA A 4 -0.63 2.95 16.14
N VAL A 5 -0.78 2.02 15.20
CA VAL A 5 0.35 1.31 14.55
C VAL A 5 0.45 1.56 13.05
N GLY A 6 -0.45 2.34 12.46
CA GLY A 6 -0.37 2.60 11.02
C GLY A 6 -1.58 3.24 10.37
N LEU A 7 -1.36 3.71 9.15
CA LEU A 7 -2.39 4.22 8.24
C LEU A 7 -2.94 3.07 7.39
N SER A 8 -4.24 3.05 7.13
CA SER A 8 -4.89 2.07 6.26
C SER A 8 -5.43 2.70 4.98
N ALA A 9 -4.94 2.19 3.83
CA ALA A 9 -5.36 2.59 2.49
C ALA A 9 -6.65 1.84 2.09
N VAL A 10 -7.80 2.32 2.60
CA VAL A 10 -9.10 1.64 2.41
C VAL A 10 -9.64 1.83 0.99
N TYR A 11 -9.75 3.09 0.55
CA TYR A 11 -10.24 3.45 -0.78
C TYR A 11 -9.33 4.47 -1.43
N THR A 12 -9.07 4.28 -2.72
CA THR A 12 -8.37 5.25 -3.57
C THR A 12 -9.05 5.21 -4.93
N PHE A 13 -9.50 6.36 -5.40
CA PHE A 13 -10.14 6.50 -6.70
C PHE A 13 -9.59 7.74 -7.38
N PHE A 14 -9.62 7.72 -8.71
CA PHE A 14 -9.25 8.84 -9.57
C PHE A 14 -10.02 8.68 -10.87
N ASP A 15 -10.12 9.77 -11.64
CA ASP A 15 -10.75 9.73 -12.96
C ASP A 15 -9.99 8.79 -13.91
N PRO A 16 -10.59 7.71 -14.43
CA PRO A 16 -9.94 6.78 -15.34
C PRO A 16 -9.40 7.44 -16.62
N ALA A 17 -10.00 8.55 -17.08
CA ALA A 17 -9.49 9.32 -18.22
C ALA A 17 -8.09 9.92 -17.94
N GLN A 18 -7.70 10.01 -16.66
CA GLN A 18 -6.41 10.54 -16.21
C GLN A 18 -5.38 9.43 -15.89
N SER A 19 -5.62 8.18 -16.29
CA SER A 19 -4.75 7.04 -15.96
C SER A 19 -3.28 7.22 -16.39
N ALA A 20 -3.02 7.93 -17.50
CA ALA A 20 -1.68 8.22 -18.00
C ALA A 20 -0.81 9.03 -17.01
N ARG A 21 -1.44 9.71 -16.04
CA ARG A 21 -0.75 10.52 -15.03
C ARG A 21 -0.27 9.69 -13.83
N GLY A 22 -0.61 8.40 -13.74
CA GLY A 22 -0.18 7.54 -12.63
C GLY A 22 -0.77 7.92 -11.27
N LEU A 23 -1.99 8.50 -11.24
CA LEU A 23 -2.60 9.03 -10.02
C LEU A 23 -2.79 7.98 -8.92
N GLY A 24 -3.03 6.72 -9.28
CA GLY A 24 -3.07 5.62 -8.32
C GLY A 24 -1.73 5.38 -7.61
N VAL A 25 -0.61 5.44 -8.35
CA VAL A 25 0.73 5.34 -7.76
C VAL A 25 1.02 6.54 -6.89
N TYR A 26 0.72 7.75 -7.38
CA TYR A 26 0.88 8.99 -6.62
C TYR A 26 0.12 8.94 -5.28
N ALA A 27 -1.12 8.44 -5.28
CA ALA A 27 -1.92 8.32 -4.07
C ALA A 27 -1.29 7.39 -3.01
N ILE A 28 -0.63 6.30 -3.42
CA ILE A 28 0.10 5.44 -2.48
C ILE A 28 1.36 6.13 -1.97
N LEU A 29 2.13 6.77 -2.85
CA LEU A 29 3.33 7.53 -2.45
C LEU A 29 2.99 8.65 -1.45
N ALA A 30 1.90 9.37 -1.68
CA ALA A 30 1.41 10.41 -0.78
C ALA A 30 1.03 9.83 0.60
N GLN A 31 0.41 8.65 0.64
CA GLN A 31 0.11 7.95 1.89
C GLN A 31 1.38 7.47 2.60
N ILE A 32 2.41 7.00 1.88
CA ILE A 32 3.70 6.65 2.48
C ILE A 32 4.33 7.89 3.15
N GLU A 33 4.35 9.02 2.46
CA GLU A 33 4.86 10.28 3.02
C GLU A 33 4.03 10.75 4.22
N TRP A 34 2.71 10.57 4.19
CA TRP A 34 1.86 10.88 5.32
C TRP A 34 2.14 9.98 6.53
N THR A 35 2.28 8.68 6.33
CA THR A 35 2.66 7.72 7.37
C THR A 35 3.98 8.12 8.04
N LYS A 36 4.99 8.51 7.25
CA LYS A 36 6.27 9.01 7.77
C LYS A 36 6.11 10.28 8.60
N ARG A 37 5.32 11.25 8.14
CA ARG A 37 5.07 12.52 8.87
C ARG A 37 4.37 12.30 10.20
N LEU A 38 3.52 11.28 10.30
CA LEU A 38 2.87 10.88 11.55
C LEU A 38 3.76 9.99 12.44
N ALA A 39 5.00 9.70 12.02
CA ALA A 39 5.89 8.76 12.68
C ALA A 39 5.25 7.38 12.93
N LEU A 40 4.36 6.94 12.02
CA LEU A 40 3.72 5.64 12.09
C LEU A 40 4.61 4.57 11.43
N PRO A 41 4.70 3.35 11.99
CA PRO A 41 5.59 2.33 11.47
C PRO A 41 5.08 1.67 10.19
N HIS A 42 3.76 1.65 9.96
CA HIS A 42 3.17 0.91 8.84
C HIS A 42 2.15 1.71 8.02
N LEU A 43 2.15 1.45 6.71
CA LEU A 43 1.03 1.71 5.81
C LEU A 43 0.43 0.36 5.39
N TYR A 44 -0.81 0.11 5.78
CA TYR A 44 -1.55 -1.09 5.40
C TYR A 44 -2.21 -0.89 4.02
N LEU A 45 -1.68 -1.58 3.01
CA LEU A 45 -2.22 -1.58 1.64
C LEU A 45 -3.43 -2.52 1.47
N GLY A 46 -3.89 -3.15 2.55
CA GLY A 46 -5.00 -4.10 2.57
C GLY A 46 -4.65 -5.48 1.99
N TYR A 47 -5.67 -6.32 1.84
CA TYR A 47 -5.53 -7.72 1.44
C TYR A 47 -4.82 -7.88 0.09
N TRP A 48 -3.96 -8.90 -0.02
CA TRP A 48 -3.15 -9.17 -1.20
C TRP A 48 -3.17 -10.66 -1.52
N ILE A 49 -3.34 -10.97 -2.81
CA ILE A 49 -3.30 -12.34 -3.35
C ILE A 49 -2.12 -12.38 -4.32
N ASP A 50 -1.25 -13.36 -4.12
CA ASP A 50 -0.09 -13.56 -4.99
C ASP A 50 -0.51 -13.83 -6.44
N GLY A 51 0.17 -13.19 -7.39
CA GLY A 51 -0.16 -13.28 -8.82
C GLY A 51 -1.47 -12.60 -9.27
N HIS A 52 -2.25 -11.96 -8.39
CA HIS A 52 -3.51 -11.33 -8.83
C HIS A 52 -3.28 -10.00 -9.59
N PRO A 53 -3.71 -9.85 -10.86
CA PRO A 53 -3.33 -8.71 -11.71
C PRO A 53 -3.67 -7.33 -11.12
N LYS A 54 -4.85 -7.19 -10.52
CA LYS A 54 -5.29 -5.92 -9.91
C LYS A 54 -4.58 -5.58 -8.59
N MET A 55 -3.88 -6.53 -7.98
CA MET A 55 -3.20 -6.35 -6.70
C MET A 55 -1.68 -6.36 -6.84
N HIS A 56 -1.16 -6.65 -8.04
CA HIS A 56 0.27 -6.71 -8.31
C HIS A 56 0.98 -5.42 -7.88
N TYR A 57 0.37 -4.26 -8.13
CA TYR A 57 0.98 -2.96 -7.80
C TYR A 57 1.43 -2.81 -6.33
N LYS A 58 0.83 -3.54 -5.37
CA LYS A 58 1.21 -3.46 -3.96
C LYS A 58 2.63 -3.95 -3.72
N ASN A 59 3.10 -4.90 -4.53
CA ASN A 59 4.46 -5.43 -4.43
C ASN A 59 5.52 -4.48 -5.05
N HIS A 60 5.19 -3.26 -5.46
CA HIS A 60 6.18 -2.30 -5.97
C HIS A 60 6.79 -1.41 -4.89
N TYR A 61 6.21 -1.36 -3.68
CA TYR A 61 6.68 -0.48 -2.59
C TYR A 61 7.59 -1.24 -1.63
N ARG A 62 8.67 -0.62 -1.15
CA ARG A 62 9.67 -1.26 -0.28
C ARG A 62 10.06 -0.37 0.92
N PRO A 63 10.40 -0.98 2.08
CA PRO A 63 10.21 -2.40 2.41
C PRO A 63 8.71 -2.77 2.50
N ILE A 64 8.36 -4.03 2.23
CA ILE A 64 6.98 -4.52 2.36
C ILE A 64 6.95 -5.89 3.04
N GLU A 65 5.93 -6.06 3.88
CA GLU A 65 5.65 -7.30 4.58
C GLU A 65 4.30 -7.85 4.12
N CYS A 66 4.16 -9.16 4.17
CA CYS A 66 2.90 -9.86 3.93
C CYS A 66 2.60 -10.79 5.10
N TRP A 67 1.31 -10.92 5.43
CA TRP A 67 0.86 -11.88 6.43
C TRP A 67 0.77 -13.26 5.80
N ARG A 68 1.70 -14.14 6.15
CA ARG A 68 1.77 -15.52 5.66
C ARG A 68 2.07 -16.44 6.84
N GLU A 69 1.34 -17.55 6.93
CA GLU A 69 1.56 -18.58 7.96
C GLU A 69 1.48 -18.03 9.40
N GLY A 70 0.56 -17.10 9.65
CA GLY A 70 0.33 -16.55 10.99
C GLY A 70 1.39 -15.55 11.46
N ARG A 71 2.24 -15.03 10.57
CA ARG A 71 3.22 -13.99 10.89
C ARG A 71 3.43 -13.01 9.73
N TRP A 72 3.90 -11.80 10.07
CA TRP A 72 4.42 -10.85 9.09
C TRP A 72 5.78 -11.32 8.59
N GLN A 73 5.96 -11.38 7.28
CA GLN A 73 7.20 -11.77 6.63
C GLN A 73 7.54 -10.75 5.55
N GLN A 74 8.80 -10.32 5.48
CA GLN A 74 9.25 -9.45 4.39
C GLN A 74 9.08 -10.16 3.05
N LEU A 75 8.46 -9.49 2.08
CA LEU A 75 8.33 -10.03 0.74
C LEU A 75 9.69 -9.93 0.04
N ALA A 76 10.36 -11.08 -0.11
CA ALA A 76 11.48 -11.22 -1.03
C ALA A 76 10.92 -11.21 -2.45
N VAL A 77 11.36 -10.25 -3.26
CA VAL A 77 11.09 -10.18 -4.71
C VAL A 77 12.40 -10.32 -5.42
#